data_AF-A0A2V5W837-F1
#
_entry.id   AF-A0A2V5W837-F1
#
_cell.length_a   1.000
_cell.length_b   1.000
_cell.length_c   1.000
_cell.angle_alpha   90.00
_cell.angle_beta   90.00
_cell.angle_gamma   90.00
#
_symmetry.space_group_name_H-M   'P 1'
#
loop_
_entity.id
_entity.type
_entity.pdbx_description
1 polymer ?
#
loop_
_entity_poly.entity_id
_entity_poly.type
_entity_poly.pdbx_seq_one_letter_code
_entity_poly.pdbx_strand_id
1 'polypeptide(L)'
;MTIFLGCGFAAKYREGGGNFSVPLQWMLGLQRLKLDAIWLELLPATDDVAADQRRIKNFQRQLQAHGLAGRYCLLYQKPASDTHDLEAMRCIGMSKRELIERLRGPTILLNLAYSIHPPLLLKFERRVFCDLDPSEIFYWMTKMELGQSYHHEFWTIGLNVHGGDCQLPKSALTWKTFYPLVDTKLFRPQPRPRAPKFTTVG
;
A
#
# COMPACT_ATOMS: atom_id res chain seq x y z
N MET A 1 -0.81 3.90 -19.40
CA MET A 1 -1.58 3.85 -18.13
C MET A 1 -0.61 3.40 -17.05
N THR A 2 -0.37 4.26 -16.05
CA THR A 2 0.50 3.92 -14.91
C THR A 2 -0.36 3.38 -13.77
N ILE A 3 0.07 2.28 -13.15
CA ILE A 3 -0.55 1.73 -11.95
C ILE A 3 0.30 2.13 -10.75
N PHE A 4 -0.31 2.81 -9.79
CA PHE A 4 0.31 3.15 -8.52
C PHE A 4 -0.21 2.20 -7.44
N LEU A 5 0.70 1.55 -6.74
CA LEU A 5 0.38 0.83 -5.51
C LEU A 5 0.65 1.76 -4.33
N GLY A 6 -0.42 2.32 -3.75
CA GLY A 6 -0.34 3.19 -2.58
C GLY A 6 -0.19 2.39 -1.30
N CYS A 7 0.84 2.67 -0.52
CA CYS A 7 1.13 2.02 0.76
C CYS A 7 1.76 3.04 1.73
N GLY A 8 1.60 2.86 3.04
CA GLY A 8 2.14 3.75 4.08
C GLY A 8 2.65 3.03 5.32
N PHE A 9 2.83 1.71 5.23
CA PHE A 9 3.19 0.85 6.35
C PHE A 9 4.48 0.06 6.15
N ALA A 10 4.97 -0.08 4.92
CA ALA A 10 6.12 -0.94 4.63
C ALA A 10 7.47 -0.30 5.02
N ALA A 11 7.64 1.00 4.77
CA ALA A 11 8.85 1.72 5.21
C ALA A 11 8.78 2.10 6.71
N LYS A 12 7.56 2.35 7.22
CA LYS A 12 7.31 2.79 8.60
C LYS A 12 7.56 1.69 9.62
N TYR A 13 7.03 0.48 9.38
CA TYR A 13 6.94 -0.59 10.37
C TYR A 13 7.84 -1.78 10.03
N ARG A 14 9.14 -1.64 10.32
CA ARG A 14 10.17 -2.63 9.97
C ARG A 14 10.09 -3.91 10.81
N GLU A 15 9.62 -3.77 12.03
CA GLU A 15 9.54 -4.83 13.03
C GLU A 15 8.28 -5.69 12.83
N GLY A 16 7.31 -5.17 12.08
CA GLY A 16 6.09 -5.88 11.75
C GLY A 16 6.33 -7.00 10.74
N GLY A 17 6.52 -8.22 11.24
CA GLY A 17 6.51 -9.42 10.40
C GLY A 17 5.25 -9.44 9.53
N GLY A 18 5.36 -9.79 8.26
CA GLY A 18 4.22 -9.65 7.33
C GLY A 18 4.26 -8.41 6.48
N ASN A 19 4.46 -7.24 7.08
CA ASN A 19 4.03 -5.97 6.49
C ASN A 19 4.71 -5.64 5.17
N PHE A 20 6.03 -5.79 5.06
CA PHE A 20 6.74 -5.50 3.81
C PHE A 20 6.30 -6.42 2.66
N SER A 21 5.94 -7.66 2.98
CA SER A 21 5.58 -8.67 1.98
C SER A 21 4.29 -8.37 1.25
N VAL A 22 3.35 -7.72 1.92
CA VAL A 22 2.01 -7.47 1.40
C VAL A 22 2.11 -6.65 0.10
N PRO A 23 2.61 -5.40 0.10
CA PRO A 23 2.80 -4.63 -1.13
C PRO A 23 3.87 -5.23 -2.07
N LEU A 24 4.88 -5.92 -1.54
CA LEU A 24 5.89 -6.59 -2.38
C LEU A 24 5.24 -7.60 -3.35
N GLN A 25 4.32 -8.43 -2.86
CA GLN A 25 3.64 -9.44 -3.70
C GLN A 25 2.79 -8.81 -4.80
N TRP A 26 2.11 -7.70 -4.50
CA TRP A 26 1.38 -6.91 -5.50
C TRP A 26 2.32 -6.40 -6.60
N MET A 27 3.45 -5.80 -6.19
CA MET A 27 4.43 -5.27 -7.14
C MET A 27 5.06 -6.36 -8.02
N LEU A 28 5.42 -7.51 -7.43
CA LEU A 28 5.96 -8.64 -8.18
C LEU A 28 4.92 -9.23 -9.16
N GLY A 29 3.66 -9.30 -8.75
CA GLY A 29 2.55 -9.70 -9.62
C GLY A 29 2.38 -8.76 -10.80
N LEU A 30 2.27 -7.46 -10.55
CA LEU A 30 2.14 -6.42 -11.58
C LEU A 30 3.34 -6.42 -12.54
N GLN A 31 4.55 -6.61 -12.03
CA GLN A 31 5.76 -6.72 -12.85
C GLN A 31 5.72 -7.95 -13.78
N ARG A 32 5.26 -9.11 -13.30
CA ARG A 32 5.14 -10.33 -14.12
C ARG A 32 4.04 -10.22 -15.18
N LEU A 33 2.99 -9.46 -14.88
CA LEU A 33 1.98 -9.06 -15.86
C LEU A 33 2.51 -8.02 -16.86
N LYS A 34 3.77 -7.59 -16.73
CA LYS A 34 4.44 -6.59 -17.58
C LYS A 34 3.73 -5.23 -17.57
N LEU A 35 3.08 -4.90 -16.46
CA LEU A 35 2.40 -3.63 -16.28
C LEU A 35 3.38 -2.55 -15.80
N ASP A 36 3.09 -1.29 -16.16
CA ASP A 36 3.82 -0.13 -15.67
C ASP A 36 3.33 0.20 -14.25
N ALA A 37 3.99 -0.41 -13.26
CA ALA A 37 3.62 -0.30 -11.86
C ALA A 37 4.69 0.42 -11.04
N ILE A 38 4.25 1.37 -10.21
CA ILE A 38 5.05 2.16 -9.29
C ILE A 38 4.54 1.97 -7.87
N TRP A 39 5.42 1.58 -6.95
CA TRP A 39 5.12 1.57 -5.52
C TRP A 39 5.23 2.99 -4.97
N LEU A 40 4.10 3.56 -4.55
CA LEU A 40 4.02 4.87 -3.89
C LEU A 40 3.94 4.67 -2.37
N GLU A 41 5.07 4.85 -1.69
CA GLU A 41 5.20 4.60 -0.25
C GLU A 41 5.16 5.91 0.53
N LEU A 42 4.22 6.08 1.46
CA LEU A 42 4.19 7.21 2.39
C LEU A 42 5.04 6.90 3.62
N LEU A 43 5.89 7.86 4.02
CA LEU A 43 6.60 7.82 5.29
C LEU A 43 6.45 9.17 6.02
N PRO A 44 5.54 9.27 7.00
CA PRO A 44 5.48 10.42 7.89
C PRO A 44 6.76 10.52 8.72
N ALA A 45 7.30 11.72 8.86
CA ALA A 45 8.48 11.97 9.66
C ALA A 45 8.21 11.75 11.15
N THR A 46 9.23 11.33 11.87
CA THR A 46 9.25 11.29 13.33
C THR A 46 10.21 12.33 13.88
N ASP A 47 10.21 12.53 15.20
CA ASP A 47 11.18 13.43 15.85
C ASP A 47 12.62 12.88 15.81
N ASP A 48 12.79 11.57 15.57
CA ASP A 48 14.10 10.93 15.33
C ASP A 48 14.42 10.87 13.84
N VAL A 49 15.09 11.92 13.35
CA VAL A 49 15.57 12.02 11.96
C VAL A 49 16.50 10.86 11.60
N ALA A 50 17.31 10.37 12.55
CA ALA A 50 18.22 9.26 12.28
C ALA A 50 17.45 7.95 12.11
N ALA A 51 16.39 7.72 12.88
CA ALA A 51 15.47 6.59 12.67
C ALA A 51 14.80 6.65 11.30
N ASP A 52 14.31 7.82 10.89
CA ASP A 52 13.70 7.99 9.57
C ASP A 52 14.68 7.67 8.44
N GLN A 53 15.93 8.14 8.54
CA GLN A 53 16.97 7.77 7.58
C GLN A 53 17.28 6.27 7.57
N ARG A 54 17.28 5.62 8.74
CA ARG A 54 17.42 4.15 8.82
C ARG A 54 16.23 3.42 8.19
N ARG A 55 15.01 3.93 8.31
CA ARG A 55 13.80 3.39 7.65
C ARG A 55 13.91 3.52 6.13
N ILE A 56 14.22 4.71 5.64
CA ILE A 56 14.40 4.99 4.20
C ILE A 56 15.48 4.07 3.61
N LYS A 57 16.68 4.03 4.20
CA LYS A 57 17.79 3.19 3.70
C LYS A 57 17.43 1.70 3.69
N ASN A 58 16.68 1.23 4.71
CA ASN A 58 16.21 -0.16 4.74
C ASN A 58 15.25 -0.43 3.57
N PHE A 59 14.24 0.43 3.39
CA PHE A 59 13.26 0.31 2.31
C PHE A 59 13.94 0.28 0.93
N GLN A 60 14.88 1.20 0.67
CA GLN A 60 15.64 1.23 -0.59
C GLN A 60 16.42 -0.07 -0.82
N ARG A 61 17.09 -0.60 0.22
CA ARG A 61 17.81 -1.87 0.13
C ARG A 61 16.86 -3.04 -0.19
N GLN A 62 15.69 -3.08 0.44
CA GLN A 62 14.71 -4.13 0.17
C GLN A 62 14.21 -4.06 -1.28
N LEU A 63 13.84 -2.87 -1.77
CA LEU A 63 13.43 -2.71 -3.16
C LEU A 63 14.54 -3.08 -4.14
N GLN A 64 15.78 -2.74 -3.85
CA GLN A 64 16.91 -3.16 -4.68
C GLN A 64 17.06 -4.68 -4.71
N ALA A 65 16.97 -5.35 -3.55
CA ALA A 65 17.08 -6.81 -3.45
C ALA A 65 15.98 -7.55 -4.23
N HIS A 66 14.82 -6.91 -4.42
CA HIS A 66 13.69 -7.45 -5.18
C HIS A 66 13.58 -6.92 -6.61
N GLY A 67 14.58 -6.20 -7.12
CA GLY A 67 14.60 -5.70 -8.51
C GLY A 67 13.61 -4.54 -8.77
N LEU A 68 13.22 -3.81 -7.73
CA LEU A 68 12.26 -2.71 -7.76
C LEU A 68 12.92 -1.32 -7.60
N ALA A 69 14.24 -1.21 -7.66
CA ALA A 69 14.97 0.05 -7.44
C ALA A 69 14.54 1.23 -8.34
N GLY A 70 14.02 0.95 -9.55
CA GLY A 70 13.49 1.97 -10.47
C GLY A 70 11.97 2.06 -10.51
N ARG A 71 11.26 1.39 -9.58
CA ARG A 71 9.79 1.23 -9.62
C ARG A 71 9.10 1.69 -8.34
N TYR A 72 9.65 2.72 -7.70
CA TYR A 72 9.05 3.27 -6.49
C TYR A 72 9.25 4.78 -6.37
N CYS A 73 8.37 5.40 -5.58
CA CYS A 73 8.53 6.73 -5.05
C CYS A 73 8.15 6.70 -3.57
N LEU A 74 9.12 6.94 -2.70
CA LEU A 74 8.85 7.14 -1.28
C LEU A 74 8.61 8.63 -1.03
N LEU A 75 7.44 8.95 -0.48
CA LEU A 75 6.99 10.28 -0.09
C LEU A 75 7.30 10.50 1.39
N TYR A 76 8.42 11.17 1.66
CA TYR A 76 8.80 11.55 3.02
C TYR A 76 8.12 12.88 3.39
N GLN A 77 7.26 12.85 4.40
CA GLN A 77 6.41 13.98 4.79
C GLN A 77 6.88 14.55 6.13
N LYS A 78 7.45 15.76 6.09
CA LYS A 78 7.96 16.45 7.28
C LYS A 78 7.42 17.89 7.31
N PRO A 79 6.62 18.29 8.31
CA PRO A 79 6.11 17.47 9.43
C PRO A 79 5.12 16.41 8.95
N ALA A 80 4.87 15.39 9.79
CA ALA A 80 3.79 14.42 9.56
C ALA A 80 2.43 15.14 9.52
N SER A 81 1.54 14.71 8.63
CA SER A 81 0.20 15.28 8.45
C SER A 81 -0.74 14.24 7.85
N ASP A 82 -2.01 14.28 8.23
CA ASP A 82 -3.04 13.43 7.63
C ASP A 82 -3.34 13.81 6.16
N THR A 83 -3.01 15.05 5.76
CA THR A 83 -3.19 15.53 4.39
C THR A 83 -1.93 15.30 3.56
N HIS A 84 -2.11 14.75 2.35
CA HIS A 84 -0.97 14.44 1.49
C HIS A 84 -0.79 15.50 0.41
N ASP A 85 -0.10 16.58 0.76
CA ASP A 85 0.35 17.58 -0.21
C ASP A 85 1.70 17.18 -0.82
N LEU A 86 1.69 16.86 -2.10
CA LEU A 86 2.89 16.45 -2.84
C LEU A 86 3.96 17.55 -2.89
N GLU A 87 3.56 18.82 -2.86
CA GLU A 87 4.51 19.94 -2.91
C GLU A 87 5.33 20.02 -1.61
N ALA A 88 4.69 19.78 -0.46
CA ALA A 88 5.34 19.74 0.85
C ALA A 88 6.17 18.46 1.10
N MET A 89 5.99 17.41 0.29
CA MET A 89 6.67 16.13 0.48
C MET A 89 7.99 16.03 -0.29
N ARG A 90 8.96 15.31 0.27
CA ARG A 90 10.20 14.94 -0.41
C ARG A 90 10.06 13.56 -1.05
N CYS A 91 10.29 13.49 -2.36
CA CYS A 91 10.31 12.23 -3.10
C CYS A 91 11.70 11.58 -3.04
N ILE A 92 11.76 10.25 -2.88
CA ILE A 92 12.98 9.43 -2.86
C ILE A 92 12.78 8.23 -3.78
N GLY A 93 13.80 7.89 -4.58
CA GLY A 93 13.66 6.92 -5.68
C GLY A 93 13.36 7.68 -6.96
N MET A 94 12.11 7.61 -7.42
CA MET A 94 11.60 8.48 -8.48
C MET A 94 11.64 9.97 -8.08
N SER A 95 12.01 10.83 -9.03
CA SER A 95 12.01 12.27 -8.80
C SER A 95 10.59 12.84 -8.73
N LYS A 96 10.39 13.94 -7.99
CA LYS A 96 9.09 14.63 -7.93
C LYS A 96 8.58 15.04 -9.32
N ARG A 97 9.45 15.53 -10.19
CA ARG A 97 9.13 15.90 -11.58
C ARG A 97 8.58 14.71 -12.37
N GLU A 98 9.23 13.56 -12.26
CA GLU A 98 8.84 12.34 -12.96
C GLU A 98 7.52 11.78 -12.42
N LEU A 99 7.28 11.85 -11.10
CA LEU A 99 6.00 11.50 -10.50
C LEU A 99 4.87 12.40 -11.02
N ILE A 100 5.08 13.73 -11.02
CA ILE A 100 4.10 14.69 -11.55
C ILE A 100 3.80 14.41 -13.02
N GLU A 101 4.82 14.11 -13.83
CA GLU A 101 4.63 13.79 -15.25
C GLU A 101 3.79 12.53 -15.44
N ARG A 102 4.04 11.47 -14.65
CA ARG A 102 3.19 10.26 -14.69
C ARG A 102 1.75 10.53 -14.25
N LEU A 103 1.54 11.40 -13.26
CA LEU A 103 0.21 11.79 -12.78
C LEU A 103 -0.61 12.59 -13.80
N ARG A 104 0.03 13.22 -14.80
CA ARG A 104 -0.67 13.90 -15.91
C ARG A 104 -1.26 12.94 -16.93
N GLY A 105 -0.72 11.72 -17.02
CA GLY A 105 -1.23 10.68 -17.90
C GLY A 105 -2.35 9.87 -17.26
N PRO A 106 -2.86 8.85 -17.97
CA PRO A 106 -3.84 7.93 -17.41
C PRO A 106 -3.25 7.15 -16.23
N THR A 107 -3.95 7.16 -15.09
CA THR A 107 -3.48 6.54 -13.84
C THR A 107 -4.55 5.72 -13.10
N ILE A 108 -4.11 4.63 -12.48
CA ILE A 108 -4.89 3.87 -11.49
C ILE A 108 -4.12 3.87 -10.18
N LEU A 109 -4.77 4.25 -9.08
CA LEU A 109 -4.28 4.04 -7.72
C LEU A 109 -4.95 2.80 -7.12
N LEU A 110 -4.16 1.79 -6.78
CA LEU A 110 -4.51 0.70 -5.89
C LEU A 110 -4.08 1.13 -4.48
N ASN A 111 -5.02 1.67 -3.70
CA ASN A 111 -4.74 2.29 -2.40
C ASN A 111 -4.91 1.25 -1.29
N LEU A 112 -3.81 0.65 -0.84
CA LEU A 112 -3.83 -0.38 0.20
C LEU A 112 -4.16 0.26 1.56
N ALA A 113 -5.20 -0.22 2.22
CA ALA A 113 -5.62 0.21 3.55
C ALA A 113 -5.70 1.75 3.69
N TYR A 114 -6.24 2.42 2.68
CA TYR A 114 -6.35 3.89 2.61
C TYR A 114 -5.04 4.68 2.72
N SER A 115 -3.88 4.08 2.43
CA SER A 115 -2.58 4.70 2.73
C SER A 115 -2.29 6.07 2.07
N ILE A 116 -2.95 6.42 0.98
CA ILE A 116 -2.82 7.72 0.30
C ILE A 116 -4.11 8.52 0.48
N HIS A 117 -4.00 9.74 1.01
CA HIS A 117 -5.11 10.66 1.29
C HIS A 117 -5.13 11.86 0.33
N PRO A 118 -6.23 12.62 0.30
CA PRO A 118 -6.28 13.93 -0.35
C PRO A 118 -5.25 14.93 0.24
N PRO A 119 -4.79 15.93 -0.54
CA PRO A 119 -5.16 16.19 -1.94
C PRO A 119 -4.45 15.29 -2.98
N LEU A 120 -3.35 14.60 -2.65
CA LEU A 120 -2.63 13.74 -3.59
C LEU A 120 -3.51 12.64 -4.17
N LEU A 121 -4.34 11.98 -3.35
CA LEU A 121 -5.27 10.96 -3.83
C LEU A 121 -6.15 11.46 -4.99
N LEU A 122 -6.56 12.73 -4.98
CA LEU A 122 -7.45 13.28 -6.00
C LEU A 122 -6.76 13.48 -7.37
N LYS A 123 -5.43 13.33 -7.44
CA LYS A 123 -4.66 13.45 -8.69
C LYS A 123 -4.73 12.19 -9.56
N PHE A 124 -5.24 11.07 -9.05
CA PHE A 124 -5.34 9.82 -9.81
C PHE A 124 -6.69 9.73 -10.54
N GLU A 125 -6.67 9.31 -11.80
CA GLU A 125 -7.86 9.20 -12.65
C GLU A 125 -8.81 8.10 -12.12
N ARG A 126 -8.27 6.93 -11.81
CA ARG A 126 -9.01 5.82 -11.19
C ARG A 126 -8.44 5.52 -9.81
N ARG A 127 -9.31 5.30 -8.83
CA ARG A 127 -8.96 5.17 -7.42
C ARG A 127 -9.70 3.97 -6.83
N VAL A 128 -8.94 2.93 -6.53
CA VAL A 128 -9.44 1.68 -5.98
C VAL A 128 -8.97 1.60 -4.54
N PHE A 129 -9.92 1.52 -3.62
CA PHE A 129 -9.65 1.19 -2.23
C PHE A 129 -9.40 -0.30 -2.12
N CYS A 130 -8.29 -0.72 -1.52
CA CYS A 130 -7.99 -2.13 -1.27
C CYS A 130 -7.96 -2.39 0.24
N ASP A 131 -9.04 -2.96 0.76
CA ASP A 131 -9.17 -3.42 2.14
C ASP A 131 -8.42 -4.75 2.34
N LEU A 132 -7.45 -4.71 3.24
CA LEU A 132 -6.61 -5.84 3.61
C LEU A 132 -6.87 -6.32 5.04
N ASP A 133 -7.76 -5.65 5.78
CA ASP A 133 -8.09 -5.90 7.17
C ASP A 133 -9.62 -5.99 7.31
N PRO A 134 -10.22 -7.10 6.82
CA PRO A 134 -11.66 -7.21 6.73
C PRO A 134 -12.29 -7.09 8.11
N SER A 135 -13.45 -6.45 8.19
CA SER A 135 -14.18 -6.01 9.39
C SER A 135 -13.77 -4.66 10.00
N GLU A 136 -12.47 -4.38 10.16
CA GLU A 136 -12.02 -3.14 10.81
C GLU A 136 -12.36 -1.92 9.96
N ILE A 137 -11.99 -1.95 8.69
CA ILE A 137 -12.29 -0.87 7.74
C ILE A 137 -13.80 -0.65 7.61
N PHE A 138 -14.58 -1.73 7.56
CA PHE A 138 -16.05 -1.64 7.48
C PHE A 138 -16.63 -0.90 8.68
N TYR A 139 -16.18 -1.25 9.88
CA TYR A 139 -16.62 -0.61 11.11
C TYR A 139 -16.29 0.89 11.09
N TRP A 140 -15.04 1.25 10.80
CA TRP A 140 -14.61 2.65 10.82
C TRP A 140 -15.25 3.51 9.74
N MET A 141 -15.52 2.97 8.55
CA MET A 141 -16.28 3.67 7.52
C MET A 141 -17.72 4.01 7.95
N THR A 142 -18.28 3.33 8.96
CA THR A 142 -19.58 3.75 9.55
C THR A 142 -19.47 4.93 10.51
N LYS A 143 -18.25 5.27 10.95
CA LYS A 143 -18.00 6.27 12.00
C LYS A 143 -17.31 7.52 11.48
N MET A 144 -16.49 7.39 10.43
CA MET A 144 -15.67 8.47 9.92
C MET A 144 -15.37 8.31 8.43
N GLU A 145 -14.89 9.39 7.81
CA GLU A 145 -14.36 9.37 6.45
C GLU A 145 -13.03 8.60 6.44
N LEU A 146 -13.03 7.47 5.73
CA LEU A 146 -11.89 6.59 5.53
C LEU A 146 -11.77 6.25 4.03
N GLY A 147 -12.01 7.25 3.17
CA GLY A 147 -11.87 7.13 1.73
C GLY A 147 -13.14 6.79 0.96
N GLN A 148 -14.26 6.52 1.63
CA GLN A 148 -15.53 6.21 0.96
C GLN A 148 -16.00 7.34 0.03
N SER A 149 -15.67 8.60 0.32
CA SER A 149 -16.05 9.74 -0.51
C SER A 149 -15.09 9.99 -1.67
N TYR A 150 -13.93 9.34 -1.68
CA TYR A 150 -12.85 9.68 -2.60
C TYR A 150 -12.46 8.55 -3.57
N HIS A 151 -12.86 7.31 -3.33
CA HIS A 151 -12.58 6.18 -4.22
C HIS A 151 -13.75 5.88 -5.15
N HIS A 152 -13.43 5.30 -6.32
CA HIS A 152 -14.41 4.86 -7.31
C HIS A 152 -14.78 3.39 -7.14
N GLU A 153 -13.86 2.57 -6.66
CA GLU A 153 -14.05 1.13 -6.45
C GLU A 153 -13.53 0.70 -5.08
N PHE A 154 -14.16 -0.32 -4.51
CA PHE A 154 -13.85 -0.85 -3.20
C PHE A 154 -13.64 -2.35 -3.28
N TRP A 155 -12.42 -2.79 -3.01
CA TRP A 155 -12.01 -4.18 -3.10
C TRP A 155 -11.62 -4.66 -1.70
N THR A 156 -11.98 -5.89 -1.33
CA THR A 156 -11.69 -6.44 0.00
C THR A 156 -11.27 -7.89 -0.06
N ILE A 157 -10.37 -8.29 0.85
CA ILE A 157 -10.10 -9.70 1.12
C ILE A 157 -11.13 -10.36 2.04
N GLY A 158 -12.13 -9.60 2.52
CA GLY A 158 -13.26 -10.08 3.30
C GLY A 158 -14.21 -10.91 2.45
N LEU A 159 -13.83 -12.16 2.19
CA LEU A 159 -14.54 -13.06 1.26
C LEU A 159 -15.99 -13.31 1.66
N ASN A 160 -16.32 -13.20 2.96
CA ASN A 160 -17.68 -13.40 3.46
C ASN A 160 -18.57 -12.15 3.40
N VAL A 161 -18.13 -11.02 2.83
CA VAL A 161 -18.90 -9.76 2.87
C VAL A 161 -20.32 -9.89 2.27
N HIS A 162 -20.49 -10.80 1.30
CA HIS A 162 -21.77 -11.08 0.65
C HIS A 162 -22.49 -12.32 1.20
N GLY A 163 -21.92 -12.98 2.21
CA GLY A 163 -22.51 -14.14 2.86
C GLY A 163 -23.78 -13.78 3.63
N GLY A 164 -24.79 -14.65 3.61
CA GLY A 164 -26.04 -14.43 4.34
C GLY A 164 -25.87 -14.42 5.87
N ASP A 165 -24.77 -14.97 6.37
CA ASP A 165 -24.36 -14.98 7.77
C ASP A 165 -23.38 -13.83 8.12
N CYS A 166 -23.05 -12.96 7.17
CA CYS A 166 -22.16 -11.84 7.39
C CYS A 166 -22.79 -10.82 8.36
N GLN A 167 -22.14 -10.59 9.50
CA GLN A 167 -22.59 -9.66 10.53
C GLN A 167 -21.92 -8.29 10.45
N LEU A 168 -21.20 -8.01 9.35
CA LEU A 168 -20.59 -6.69 9.17
C LEU A 168 -21.69 -5.63 9.07
N PRO A 169 -21.41 -4.39 9.52
CA PRO A 169 -22.33 -3.29 9.34
C PRO A 169 -22.75 -3.15 7.87
N LYS A 170 -24.03 -2.87 7.64
CA LYS A 170 -24.52 -2.61 6.28
C LYS A 170 -23.75 -1.42 5.70
N SER A 171 -23.19 -1.60 4.52
CA SER A 171 -22.47 -0.57 3.78
C SER A 171 -23.25 -0.25 2.51
N ALA A 172 -23.33 1.03 2.14
CA ALA A 172 -23.85 1.44 0.83
C ALA A 172 -22.82 1.22 -0.31
N LEU A 173 -21.59 0.81 0.04
CA LEU A 173 -20.52 0.58 -0.92
C LEU A 173 -20.64 -0.82 -1.54
N THR A 174 -20.41 -0.90 -2.84
CA THR A 174 -20.33 -2.17 -3.56
C THR A 174 -18.92 -2.73 -3.45
N TRP A 175 -18.75 -3.74 -2.59
CA TRP A 175 -17.46 -4.40 -2.36
C TRP A 175 -17.20 -5.52 -3.36
N LYS A 176 -16.06 -5.48 -4.04
CA LYS A 176 -15.53 -6.59 -4.84
C LYS A 176 -14.60 -7.44 -3.99
N THR A 177 -14.88 -8.73 -3.89
CA THR A 177 -14.00 -9.63 -3.15
C THR A 177 -12.84 -10.10 -4.01
N PHE A 178 -11.68 -10.28 -3.39
CA PHE A 178 -10.52 -10.94 -4.00
C PHE A 178 -9.78 -11.75 -2.94
N TYR A 179 -9.04 -12.77 -3.37
CA TYR A 179 -8.25 -13.57 -2.44
C TYR A 179 -7.01 -12.80 -1.98
N PRO A 180 -6.57 -12.94 -0.72
CA PRO A 180 -5.26 -12.49 -0.29
C PRO A 180 -4.19 -12.99 -1.26
N LEU A 181 -3.35 -12.08 -1.76
CA LEU A 181 -2.32 -12.44 -2.72
C LEU A 181 -1.22 -13.22 -2.01
N VAL A 182 -0.90 -14.40 -2.56
CA VAL A 182 0.25 -15.21 -2.16
C VAL A 182 1.13 -15.45 -3.39
N ASP A 183 2.32 -14.85 -3.42
CA ASP A 183 3.28 -15.03 -4.51
C ASP A 183 3.97 -16.39 -4.39
N THR A 184 3.47 -17.40 -5.10
CA THR A 184 4.00 -18.78 -5.05
C THR A 184 5.42 -18.94 -5.61
N LYS A 185 5.97 -17.95 -6.32
CA LYS A 185 7.38 -17.98 -6.75
C LYS A 185 8.31 -17.45 -5.67
N LEU A 186 7.84 -16.48 -4.88
CA LEU A 186 8.51 -15.90 -3.72
C LEU A 186 8.39 -16.83 -2.50
N PHE A 187 7.15 -17.20 -2.14
CA PHE A 187 6.84 -18.12 -1.05
C PHE A 187 7.05 -19.56 -1.50
N ARG A 188 8.26 -20.04 -1.25
CA ARG A 188 8.61 -21.44 -1.44
C ARG A 188 8.49 -22.18 -0.11
N PRO A 189 8.07 -23.45 -0.12
CA PRO A 189 8.14 -24.31 1.05
C PRO A 189 9.55 -24.27 1.66
N GLN A 190 9.62 -24.07 2.97
CA GLN A 190 10.87 -24.12 3.73
C GLN A 190 10.85 -25.30 4.71
N PRO A 191 12.01 -25.93 4.97
CA PRO A 191 12.10 -26.93 6.03
C PRO A 191 11.69 -26.35 7.37
N ARG A 192 11.05 -27.18 8.22
CA ARG A 192 10.69 -26.78 9.58
C ARG A 192 11.94 -26.30 10.34
N PRO A 193 11.92 -25.11 10.97
CA PRO A 193 13.07 -24.62 11.72
C PRO A 193 13.40 -25.54 12.91
N ARG A 194 14.70 -25.72 13.21
CA ARG A 194 15.19 -26.59 14.30
C ARG A 194 14.82 -26.07 15.69
N ALA A 195 14.68 -24.75 15.84
CA ALA A 195 14.14 -24.12 17.03
C ALA A 195 12.69 -23.70 16.75
N PRO A 196 11.77 -23.82 17.73
CA PRO A 196 10.40 -23.33 17.59
C PRO A 196 10.42 -21.80 17.51
N LYS A 197 10.59 -21.28 16.30
CA LYS A 197 10.38 -19.87 15.99
C LYS A 197 9.08 -19.79 15.21
N PHE A 198 8.05 -19.26 15.87
CA PHE A 198 6.83 -18.87 15.19
C PHE A 198 7.06 -17.48 14.62
N THR A 199 6.97 -17.35 13.31
CA THR A 199 6.79 -16.05 12.66
C THR A 199 5.48 -16.13 11.90
N THR A 200 4.67 -15.08 11.99
CA THR A 200 3.63 -14.88 10.99
C THR A 200 4.32 -14.61 9.66
N VAL A 201 3.73 -15.09 8.57
CA VAL A 201 4.29 -14.92 7.23
C VAL A 201 4.33 -13.42 6.91
N GLY A 202 5.53 -12.94 6.61
CA GLY A 202 5.80 -11.87 5.67
C GLY A 202 6.85 -12.35 4.70
#